data_AF-A0A0Q0SBL0-F1
#
_entry.id   AF-A0A0Q0SBL0-F1
#
_cell.length_a   1.000
_cell.length_b   1.000
_cell.length_c   1.000
_cell.angle_alpha   90.00
_cell.angle_beta   90.00
_cell.angle_gamma   90.00
#
_symmetry.space_group_name_H-M   'P 1'
#
loop_
_entity.id
_entity.type
_entity.pdbx_description
1 polymer ?
#
loop_
_entity_poly.entity_id
_entity_poly.type
_entity_poly.pdbx_seq_one_letter_code
_entity_poly.pdbx_strand_id
1 'polypeptide(L)'
;MKKKIFIAVISLIVFYSAYYYWQNRYVELRPVIPAEENYTRQIIFFDNDLYKFAEPNEISPSYYKNIKWILDGSRVDYIEKNGIIYVRNKFLDDMNMVWNYTTRAISTEYFELEKKRDSTHLIYEKKCADLRRKKIESILKTIKTDSIKFHEDHKNKGN
;
A
#
# COMPACT_ATOMS: atom_id res chain seq x y z
N MET A 1 14.94 32.87 38.15
CA MET A 1 14.86 32.63 36.68
C MET A 1 15.00 31.15 36.32
N LYS A 2 15.99 30.41 36.85
CA LYS A 2 16.20 28.97 36.57
C LYS A 2 14.96 28.08 36.75
N LYS A 3 14.19 28.25 37.84
CA LYS A 3 12.94 27.49 38.08
C LYS A 3 11.87 27.72 36.99
N LYS A 4 11.73 28.96 36.50
CA LYS A 4 10.74 29.29 35.44
C LYS A 4 11.13 28.66 34.10
N ILE A 5 12.42 28.64 33.77
CA ILE A 5 12.94 27.98 32.57
C ILE A 5 12.70 26.46 32.64
N PHE A 6 12.96 25.86 33.80
CA PHE A 6 12.74 24.42 34.00
C PHE A 6 11.26 24.04 33.83
N ILE A 7 10.35 24.85 34.38
CA ILE A 7 8.90 24.66 34.19
C ILE A 7 8.53 24.75 32.71
N ALA A 8 9.03 25.76 31.98
CA ALA A 8 8.75 25.91 30.56
C ALA A 8 9.22 24.71 29.72
N VAL A 9 10.43 24.20 30.00
CA VAL A 9 10.97 23.02 29.32
C VAL A 9 10.15 21.76 29.63
N ILE A 10 9.78 21.54 30.89
CA ILE A 10 8.91 20.41 31.26
C ILE A 10 7.57 20.51 30.54
N SER A 11 6.94 21.68 30.55
CA SER A 11 5.67 21.89 29.85
C SER A 11 5.78 21.55 28.37
N LEU A 12 6.85 22.00 27.70
CA LEU A 12 7.07 21.71 26.29
C LEU A 12 7.24 20.21 26.01
N ILE A 13 7.97 19.50 26.86
CA ILE A 13 8.12 18.03 26.77
C ILE A 13 6.77 17.33 26.93
N VAL A 14 5.95 17.77 27.91
CA VAL A 14 4.63 17.20 28.15
C VAL A 14 3.70 17.44 26.95
N PHE A 15 3.67 18.67 26.42
CA PHE A 15 2.88 18.99 25.23
C PHE A 15 3.30 18.17 24.01
N TYR A 16 4.62 18.06 23.77
CA TYR A 16 5.14 17.29 22.64
C TYR A 16 4.82 15.79 22.79
N SER A 17 4.92 15.26 24.01
CA SER A 17 4.58 13.87 24.31
C SER A 17 3.09 13.59 24.11
N ALA A 18 2.23 14.49 24.58
CA ALA A 18 0.78 14.40 24.39
C ALA A 18 0.41 14.45 22.90
N TYR A 19 1.02 15.37 22.14
CA TYR A 19 0.83 15.47 20.69
C TYR A 19 1.29 14.20 19.97
N TYR A 20 2.49 13.69 20.30
CA TYR A 20 3.02 12.48 19.67
C TYR A 20 2.17 11.24 19.99
N TYR A 21 1.69 11.14 21.23
CA TYR A 21 0.76 10.08 21.64
C TYR A 21 -0.56 10.18 20.87
N TRP A 22 -1.14 11.38 20.77
CA TRP A 22 -2.37 11.64 20.03
C TRP A 22 -2.24 11.21 18.57
N GLN A 23 -1.13 11.59 17.92
CA GLN A 23 -0.90 11.31 16.52
C GLN A 23 -0.64 9.83 16.19
N ASN A 24 -0.09 9.07 17.13
CA ASN A 24 0.16 7.63 16.95
C ASN A 24 -0.96 6.74 17.47
N ARG A 25 -2.02 7.30 18.05
CA ARG A 25 -3.20 6.54 18.46
C ARG A 25 -3.93 5.99 17.24
N TYR A 26 -4.35 4.73 17.34
CA TYR A 26 -5.18 4.10 16.31
C TYR A 26 -6.64 4.54 16.45
N VAL A 27 -7.21 5.02 15.35
CA VAL A 27 -8.57 5.52 15.21
C VAL A 27 -9.24 4.84 14.01
N GLU A 28 -10.56 4.74 14.05
CA GLU A 28 -11.34 4.11 12.99
C GLU A 28 -11.13 4.84 11.66
N LEU A 29 -10.79 4.11 10.60
CA LEU A 29 -10.69 4.66 9.26
C LEU A 29 -12.08 4.75 8.64
N ARG A 30 -12.69 5.93 8.77
CA ARG A 30 -13.99 6.20 8.13
C ARG A 30 -13.78 6.66 6.68
N PRO A 31 -14.70 6.33 5.77
CA PRO A 31 -14.67 6.87 4.42
C PRO A 31 -14.68 8.40 4.47
N VAL A 32 -13.93 9.01 3.57
CA VAL A 32 -13.96 10.46 3.38
C VAL A 32 -14.69 10.78 2.08
N ILE A 33 -15.64 11.69 2.15
CA ILE A 33 -16.45 12.16 1.03
C ILE A 33 -16.32 13.67 0.87
N PRO A 34 -16.51 14.21 -0.35
CA PRO A 34 -16.58 15.65 -0.55
C PRO A 34 -17.69 16.26 0.30
N ALA A 35 -17.41 17.39 0.94
CA ALA A 35 -18.39 18.13 1.72
C ALA A 35 -19.32 18.93 0.78
N GLU A 36 -20.30 18.27 0.14
CA GLU A 36 -21.09 18.89 -0.94
C GLU A 36 -22.33 19.73 -0.52
N GLU A 37 -22.63 19.93 0.77
CA GLU A 37 -23.91 20.56 1.14
C GLU A 37 -23.87 22.05 1.48
N ASN A 38 -22.72 22.73 1.44
CA ASN A 38 -22.69 24.17 1.73
C ASN A 38 -21.57 24.88 0.98
N TYR A 39 -21.74 25.05 -0.34
CA TYR A 39 -21.11 26.15 -1.09
C TYR A 39 -21.64 27.54 -0.65
N THR A 40 -22.01 27.71 0.63
CA THR A 40 -21.91 29.05 1.22
C THR A 40 -20.43 29.37 1.20
N ARG A 41 -20.04 30.53 0.66
CA ARG A 41 -18.66 31.04 0.59
C ARG A 41 -18.00 31.07 1.98
N GLN A 42 -17.62 29.92 2.51
CA GLN A 42 -16.67 29.82 3.59
C GLN A 42 -15.30 29.96 2.95
N ILE A 43 -14.48 30.81 3.54
CA ILE A 43 -13.10 30.97 3.08
C ILE A 43 -12.42 29.63 3.37
N ILE A 44 -12.15 28.86 2.31
CA ILE A 44 -11.39 27.62 2.38
C ILE A 44 -9.96 28.04 2.69
N PHE A 45 -9.48 27.73 3.89
CA PHE A 45 -8.10 28.01 4.28
C PHE A 45 -7.21 26.79 4.05
N PHE A 46 -7.78 25.58 4.11
CA PHE A 46 -7.05 24.33 3.96
C PHE A 46 -7.80 23.34 3.06
N ASP A 47 -7.07 22.55 2.28
CA ASP A 47 -7.65 21.52 1.41
C ASP A 47 -8.47 20.49 2.20
N ASN A 48 -8.16 20.28 3.47
CA ASN A 48 -8.94 19.42 4.37
C ASN A 48 -10.38 19.89 4.58
N ASP A 49 -10.66 21.20 4.43
CA ASP A 49 -12.00 21.76 4.60
C ASP A 49 -12.97 21.32 3.47
N LEU A 50 -12.43 20.77 2.38
CA LEU A 50 -13.21 20.25 1.25
C LEU A 50 -13.85 18.88 1.53
N TYR A 51 -13.48 18.25 2.64
CA TYR A 51 -13.77 16.87 2.92
C TYR A 51 -14.49 16.70 4.26
N LYS A 52 -15.39 15.71 4.33
CA LYS A 52 -16.00 15.26 5.58
C LYS A 52 -15.90 13.75 5.71
N PHE A 53 -15.87 13.26 6.95
CA PHE A 53 -16.05 11.85 7.21
C PHE A 53 -17.50 11.45 6.92
N ALA A 54 -17.67 10.34 6.22
CA ALA A 54 -18.98 9.77 5.94
C ALA A 54 -19.67 9.33 7.23
N GLU A 55 -20.97 9.60 7.30
CA GLU A 55 -21.83 9.09 8.37
C GLU A 55 -22.03 7.57 8.24
N PRO A 56 -22.34 6.84 9.33
CA PRO A 56 -22.45 5.38 9.29
C PRO A 56 -23.43 4.81 8.25
N ASN A 57 -24.48 5.57 7.90
CA ASN A 57 -25.47 5.25 6.86
C ASN A 57 -24.93 5.45 5.43
N GLU A 58 -23.91 6.27 5.23
CA GLU A 58 -23.24 6.51 3.95
C GLU A 58 -22.12 5.49 3.66
N ILE A 59 -21.77 4.67 4.65
CA ILE A 59 -20.71 3.66 4.52
C ILE A 59 -21.25 2.42 3.80
N SER A 60 -20.71 2.13 2.62
CA SER A 60 -20.97 0.85 1.96
C SER A 60 -20.52 -0.33 2.84
N PRO A 61 -21.33 -1.39 3.00
CA PRO A 61 -20.94 -2.57 3.78
C PRO A 61 -19.65 -3.25 3.30
N SER A 62 -19.29 -3.09 2.02
CA SER A 62 -18.06 -3.64 1.44
C SER A 62 -16.83 -2.76 1.66
N TYR A 63 -16.99 -1.54 2.19
CA TYR A 63 -15.90 -0.57 2.33
C TYR A 63 -14.71 -1.14 3.07
N TYR A 64 -14.91 -1.69 4.28
CA TYR A 64 -13.81 -2.20 5.10
C TYR A 64 -13.06 -3.37 4.47
N LYS A 65 -13.77 -4.21 3.68
CA LYS A 65 -13.15 -5.29 2.92
C LYS A 65 -12.26 -4.74 1.80
N ASN A 66 -12.75 -3.72 1.08
CA ASN A 66 -12.07 -3.16 -0.07
C ASN A 66 -10.89 -2.26 0.33
N ILE A 67 -11.08 -1.42 1.36
CA ILE A 67 -10.02 -0.54 1.88
C ILE A 67 -8.87 -1.33 2.46
N LYS A 68 -9.13 -2.48 3.08
CA LYS A 68 -8.10 -3.40 3.56
C LYS A 68 -7.15 -3.81 2.43
N TRP A 69 -7.70 -4.23 1.29
CA TRP A 69 -6.89 -4.65 0.15
C TRP A 69 -6.05 -3.49 -0.42
N ILE A 70 -6.59 -2.27 -0.42
CA ILE A 70 -5.83 -1.07 -0.83
C ILE A 70 -4.70 -0.77 0.15
N LEU A 71 -4.95 -0.90 1.45
CA LEU A 71 -3.97 -0.67 2.49
C LEU A 71 -2.86 -1.75 2.48
N ASP A 72 -3.20 -3.00 2.19
CA ASP A 72 -2.24 -4.10 2.02
C ASP A 72 -1.25 -3.83 0.87
N GLY A 73 -1.72 -3.17 -0.20
CA GLY A 73 -0.89 -2.71 -1.31
C GLY A 73 -0.13 -1.40 -1.04
N SER A 74 -0.24 -0.83 0.16
CA SER A 74 0.32 0.46 0.55
C SER A 74 1.37 0.35 1.65
N ARG A 75 1.98 1.48 2.02
CA ARG A 75 2.91 1.57 3.17
C ARG A 75 2.24 2.08 4.45
N VAL A 76 0.90 2.05 4.50
CA VAL A 76 0.12 2.59 5.61
C VAL A 76 -0.08 1.49 6.65
N ASP A 77 0.47 1.70 7.85
CA ASP A 77 0.23 0.82 8.99
C ASP A 77 -1.23 0.89 9.43
N TYR A 78 -1.88 -0.28 9.54
CA TYR A 78 -3.25 -0.39 10.03
C TYR A 78 -3.43 -1.59 10.96
N ILE A 79 -4.50 -1.60 11.74
CA ILE A 79 -4.94 -2.72 12.57
C ILE A 79 -6.39 -3.04 12.21
N GLU A 80 -6.72 -4.31 12.05
CA GLU A 80 -8.08 -4.78 11.88
C GLU A 80 -8.65 -5.30 13.21
N LYS A 81 -9.86 -4.87 13.58
CA LYS A 81 -10.62 -5.43 14.70
C LYS A 81 -12.07 -5.59 14.30
N ASN A 82 -12.62 -6.79 14.41
CA ASN A 82 -14.01 -7.11 14.06
C ASN A 82 -14.40 -6.67 12.63
N GLY A 83 -13.48 -6.77 11.68
CA GLY A 83 -13.69 -6.33 10.30
C GLY A 83 -13.68 -4.80 10.10
N ILE A 84 -13.39 -4.02 11.15
CA ILE A 84 -13.20 -2.57 11.08
C ILE A 84 -11.70 -2.28 11.04
N ILE A 85 -11.32 -1.35 10.18
CA ILE A 85 -9.93 -0.94 9.99
C ILE A 85 -9.63 0.30 10.82
N TYR A 86 -8.50 0.27 11.53
CA TYR A 86 -7.98 1.36 12.33
C TYR A 86 -6.60 1.78 11.81
N VAL A 87 -6.38 3.08 11.69
CA VAL A 87 -5.11 3.69 11.25
C VAL A 87 -4.61 4.66 12.31
N ARG A 88 -3.32 5.02 12.26
CA ARG A 88 -2.79 6.06 13.16
C ARG A 88 -3.42 7.41 12.82
N ASN A 89 -3.76 8.20 13.82
CA ASN A 89 -4.44 9.49 13.65
C ASN A 89 -3.71 10.42 12.65
N LYS A 90 -2.38 10.42 12.64
CA LYS A 90 -1.58 11.20 11.66
C LYS A 90 -1.88 10.91 10.19
N PHE A 91 -2.40 9.72 9.87
CA PHE A 91 -2.82 9.39 8.50
C PHE A 91 -4.04 10.20 8.08
N LEU A 92 -4.89 10.57 9.04
CA LEU A 92 -6.07 11.39 8.82
C LEU A 92 -5.76 12.89 8.76
N ASP A 93 -4.52 13.32 8.99
CA ASP A 93 -4.16 14.73 8.83
C ASP A 93 -4.16 15.15 7.35
N ASP A 94 -4.04 14.21 6.41
CA ASP A 94 -4.12 14.43 4.96
C ASP A 94 -5.43 13.84 4.41
N MET A 95 -6.49 14.66 4.42
CA MET A 95 -7.82 14.23 3.97
C MET A 95 -7.86 13.90 2.48
N ASN A 96 -7.00 14.50 1.67
CA ASN A 96 -6.92 14.19 0.24
C ASN A 96 -6.38 12.77 0.02
N MET A 97 -5.36 12.36 0.77
CA MET A 97 -4.89 10.98 0.76
C MET A 97 -5.98 10.02 1.23
N VAL A 98 -6.68 10.32 2.33
CA VAL A 98 -7.78 9.46 2.82
C VAL A 98 -8.91 9.36 1.80
N TRP A 99 -9.26 10.47 1.15
CA TRP A 99 -10.25 10.51 0.09
C TRP A 99 -9.84 9.66 -1.12
N ASN A 100 -8.60 9.75 -1.58
CA ASN A 100 -8.08 8.91 -2.68
C ASN A 100 -8.14 7.41 -2.35
N TYR A 101 -7.83 7.03 -1.11
CA TYR A 101 -7.96 5.64 -0.68
C TYR A 101 -9.44 5.22 -0.62
N THR A 102 -10.30 6.12 -0.15
CA THR A 102 -11.75 5.91 -0.09
C THR A 102 -12.34 5.72 -1.49
N THR A 103 -12.04 6.59 -2.45
CA THR A 103 -12.54 6.50 -3.82
C THR A 103 -12.08 5.24 -4.52
N ARG A 104 -10.83 4.83 -4.32
CA ARG A 104 -10.33 3.52 -4.78
C ARG A 104 -11.09 2.36 -4.14
N ALA A 105 -11.43 2.45 -2.85
CA ALA A 105 -12.12 1.38 -2.13
C ALA A 105 -13.57 1.19 -2.58
N ILE A 106 -14.22 2.26 -3.03
CA ILE A 106 -15.60 2.21 -3.51
C ILE A 106 -15.70 2.04 -5.05
N SER A 107 -14.60 2.24 -5.78
CA SER A 107 -14.58 2.16 -7.24
C SER A 107 -14.47 0.72 -7.74
N THR A 108 -15.54 0.20 -8.35
CA THR A 108 -15.53 -1.08 -9.06
C THR A 108 -14.52 -1.10 -10.21
N GLU A 109 -14.43 0.01 -10.97
CA GLU A 109 -13.50 0.15 -12.09
C GLU A 109 -12.04 -0.03 -11.64
N TYR A 110 -11.69 0.52 -10.48
CA TYR A 110 -10.35 0.38 -9.92
C TYR A 110 -9.96 -1.09 -9.71
N PHE A 111 -10.86 -1.90 -9.13
CA PHE A 111 -10.63 -3.32 -8.91
C PHE A 111 -10.58 -4.13 -10.21
N GLU A 112 -11.40 -3.79 -11.20
CA GLU A 112 -11.35 -4.45 -12.51
C GLU A 112 -10.03 -4.19 -13.25
N LEU A 113 -9.55 -2.94 -13.19
CA LEU A 113 -8.27 -2.55 -13.78
C LEU A 113 -7.09 -3.26 -13.10
N GLU A 114 -7.08 -3.34 -11.75
CA GLU A 114 -5.98 -4.03 -11.07
C GLU A 114 -6.00 -5.53 -11.35
N LYS A 115 -7.17 -6.18 -11.36
CA LYS A 115 -7.29 -7.59 -11.73
C LYS A 115 -6.78 -7.86 -13.15
N LYS A 116 -7.03 -6.94 -14.08
CA LYS A 116 -6.50 -7.02 -15.45
C LYS A 116 -4.97 -6.83 -15.47
N ARG A 117 -4.43 -5.95 -14.64
CA ARG A 117 -2.98 -5.75 -14.51
C ARG A 117 -2.30 -6.99 -13.94
N ASP A 118 -2.83 -7.55 -12.85
CA ASP A 118 -2.30 -8.75 -12.20
C ASP A 118 -2.30 -9.95 -13.15
N SER A 119 -3.40 -10.18 -13.87
CA SER A 119 -3.46 -11.25 -14.86
C SER A 119 -2.43 -11.07 -15.98
N THR A 120 -2.22 -9.84 -16.45
CA THR A 120 -1.20 -9.53 -17.47
C THR A 120 0.21 -9.73 -16.94
N HIS A 121 0.47 -9.33 -15.69
CA HIS A 121 1.76 -9.52 -15.02
C HIS A 121 2.09 -11.00 -14.85
N LEU A 122 1.13 -11.81 -14.38
CA LEU A 122 1.29 -13.27 -14.26
C LEU A 122 1.60 -13.93 -15.60
N ILE A 123 0.94 -13.50 -16.69
CA ILE A 123 1.24 -14.00 -18.05
C ILE A 123 2.68 -13.65 -18.45
N TYR A 124 3.11 -12.42 -18.16
CA TYR A 124 4.46 -11.97 -18.45
C TYR A 124 5.51 -12.76 -17.65
N GLU A 125 5.33 -12.93 -16.35
CA GLU A 125 6.24 -13.70 -15.50
C GLU A 125 6.37 -15.15 -15.97
N LYS A 126 5.25 -15.80 -16.30
CA LYS A 126 5.24 -17.16 -16.84
C LYS A 126 6.03 -17.25 -18.15
N LYS A 127 5.84 -16.29 -19.06
CA LYS A 127 6.60 -16.21 -20.31
C LYS A 127 8.11 -16.05 -20.06
N CYS A 128 8.49 -15.21 -19.10
CA CYS A 128 9.89 -15.05 -18.70
C CYS A 128 10.48 -16.33 -18.09
N ALA A 129 9.73 -17.03 -17.24
CA ALA A 129 10.13 -18.31 -16.67
C ALA A 129 10.33 -19.38 -17.76
N ASP A 130 9.40 -19.48 -18.71
CA ASP A 130 9.48 -20.43 -19.83
C ASP A 130 10.69 -20.14 -20.74
N LEU A 131 10.97 -18.86 -21.03
CA LEU A 131 12.15 -18.46 -21.81
C LEU A 131 13.45 -18.84 -21.08
N ARG A 132 13.53 -18.60 -19.77
CA ARG A 132 14.68 -18.99 -18.96
C ARG A 132 14.87 -20.50 -18.96
N ARG A 133 13.78 -21.27 -18.79
CA ARG A 133 13.81 -22.72 -18.83
C ARG A 133 14.31 -23.24 -20.18
N LYS A 134 13.78 -22.74 -21.30
CA LYS A 134 14.25 -23.09 -22.65
C LYS A 134 15.73 -22.79 -22.86
N LYS A 135 16.21 -21.65 -22.33
CA LYS A 135 17.64 -21.29 -22.41
C LYS A 135 18.52 -22.27 -21.63
N ILE A 136 18.11 -22.63 -20.41
CA ILE A 136 18.82 -23.61 -19.57
C ILE A 136 18.84 -24.99 -20.24
N GLU A 137 17.70 -25.44 -20.78
CA GLU A 137 17.60 -26.73 -21.49
C GLU A 137 18.50 -26.76 -22.73
N SER A 138 18.58 -25.65 -23.48
CA SER A 138 19.49 -25.51 -24.62
C SER A 138 20.97 -25.62 -24.19
N ILE A 139 21.36 -24.90 -23.14
CA ILE A 139 22.74 -24.95 -22.60
C ILE A 139 23.08 -26.36 -22.12
N LEU A 140 22.18 -27.02 -21.38
CA LEU A 140 22.38 -28.39 -20.90
C LEU A 140 22.56 -29.38 -22.05
N LYS A 141 21.81 -29.22 -23.15
CA LYS A 141 21.95 -30.05 -24.35
C LYS A 141 23.32 -29.85 -25.02
N THR A 142 23.79 -28.61 -25.12
CA THR A 142 25.14 -28.31 -25.64
C THR A 142 26.22 -28.95 -24.77
N ILE A 143 26.19 -28.74 -23.45
CA ILE A 143 27.16 -29.33 -22.52
C ILE A 143 27.19 -30.86 -22.63
N LYS A 144 26.02 -31.50 -22.72
CA LYS A 144 25.92 -32.96 -22.89
C LYS A 144 26.52 -33.44 -24.21
N THR A 145 26.37 -32.65 -25.27
CA THR A 145 26.90 -33.00 -26.60
C THR A 145 28.42 -32.84 -26.62
N ASP A 146 28.93 -31.74 -26.05
CA ASP A 146 30.36 -31.47 -25.93
C ASP A 146 31.06 -32.51 -25.05
N SER A 147 30.44 -32.96 -23.96
CA SER A 147 31.01 -34.00 -23.09
C SER A 147 31.09 -35.38 -23.76
N ILE A 148 30.09 -35.74 -24.57
CA ILE A 148 30.12 -36.97 -25.37
C ILE A 148 31.27 -36.90 -26.39
N LYS A 149 31.37 -35.77 -27.12
CA LYS A 149 32.44 -35.57 -28.11
C LYS A 149 33.83 -35.62 -27.49
N PHE A 150 34.02 -34.97 -26.33
CA PHE A 150 35.28 -35.02 -25.58
C PHE A 150 35.69 -36.45 -25.21
N HIS A 151 34.74 -37.29 -24.78
CA HIS A 151 35.00 -38.69 -24.47
C HIS A 151 35.35 -39.53 -25.70
N GLU A 152 34.69 -39.31 -26.84
CA GLU A 152 35.01 -40.00 -28.10
C GLU A 152 36.39 -39.62 -28.64
N ASP A 153 36.74 -38.34 -28.61
CA ASP A 153 38.05 -37.85 -29.06
C ASP A 153 39.21 -38.41 -28.21
N HIS A 154 38.99 -38.57 -26.90
CA HIS A 154 39.97 -39.20 -26.01
C HIS A 154 40.12 -40.70 -26.23
N LYS A 155 39.04 -41.40 -26.59
CA LYS A 155 39.06 -42.83 -26.87
C LYS A 155 39.78 -43.14 -28.19
N ASN A 156 39.65 -42.26 -29.19
CA ASN A 156 40.30 -42.42 -30.50
C ASN A 156 41.78 -42.04 -30.51
N LYS A 157 42.28 -41.25 -29.55
CA LYS A 157 43.71 -40.91 -29.40
C LYS A 157 44.54 -41.92 -28.61
N GLY A 158 43.90 -42.92 -28.01
CA GLY A 158 44.54 -43.96 -27.19
C GLY A 158 44.83 -45.28 -27.91
N ASN A 159 44.49 -45.39 -29.20
CA ASN A 159 44.87 -46.49 -30.10
C ASN A 159 45.94 -46.01 -31.08
#